data_AF-A0A927PGI4-F1
#
_entry.id   AF-A0A927PGI4-F1
#
_cell.length_a   1.000
_cell.length_b   1.000
_cell.length_c   1.000
_cell.angle_alpha   90.00
_cell.angle_beta   90.00
_cell.angle_gamma   90.00
#
_symmetry.space_group_name_H-M   'P 1'
#
loop_
_entity.id
_entity.type
_entity.pdbx_description
1 polymer ?
#
loop_
_entity_poly.entity_id
_entity_poly.type
_entity_poly.pdbx_seq_one_letter_code
_entity_poly.pdbx_strand_id
1 'polypeptide(L)'
;MKKFLVLFTFLLLLASVCLAEDTVTVYDFESGVPSVFLQSGSSAPRVSDAQRYAGTHALHVTGRSGNNWDAVDLNSSSLGIDAGVPVTVTCHVWVDSGEEGTFVIAKAAGDYATLGKVNCPGRTWTEVKAEFTLDQQVNIRFQNLSENWNLCDYYIDDMTITVGEKAAAAEEESSAPPIDYASDFSAGTDGWYARSAGGAEIAITDEASLRITGRSATWNSPGRDFALVAGKTYNLSVLVKQDELEECNFILSVAHSADGVESYENLGNANARKGEWTLIQCTYIAPPYDNYILYVEGGQADTSFEIKDFTCAEQTLKYGKAGIKSLKEVYAPYFDFGTAVVGNEVLDG
;
A
#
# COMPACT_ATOMS: atom_id res chain seq x y z
N MET A 1 34.03 26.09 17.68
CA MET A 1 33.60 24.90 16.90
C MET A 1 32.17 25.14 16.41
N LYS A 2 31.87 24.98 15.12
CA LYS A 2 30.52 25.14 14.57
C LYS A 2 29.89 23.75 14.38
N LYS A 3 28.85 23.41 15.16
CA LYS A 3 27.98 22.27 14.83
C LYS A 3 27.05 22.72 13.71
N PHE A 4 27.14 22.09 12.54
CA PHE A 4 26.21 22.30 11.44
C PHE A 4 25.09 21.27 11.56
N LEU A 5 23.87 21.73 11.83
CA LEU A 5 22.65 20.92 11.75
C LEU A 5 21.80 21.54 10.64
N VAL A 6 21.42 20.73 9.66
CA VAL A 6 20.56 21.12 8.54
C VAL A 6 19.24 20.39 8.73
N LEU A 7 18.21 21.12 9.18
CA LEU A 7 16.85 20.59 9.41
C LEU A 7 16.05 20.55 8.09
N PHE A 8 14.96 19.79 8.04
CA PHE A 8 14.41 19.17 6.83
C PHE A 8 13.15 19.79 6.21
N THR A 9 12.81 19.31 5.01
CA THR A 9 12.04 19.99 3.96
C THR A 9 10.55 19.79 4.08
N PHE A 10 9.79 20.81 3.68
CA PHE A 10 8.56 20.60 2.91
C PHE A 10 8.33 21.77 1.94
N LEU A 11 8.78 21.60 0.69
CA LEU A 11 8.04 22.14 -0.44
C LEU A 11 6.81 21.26 -0.56
N LEU A 12 5.75 21.59 0.18
CA LEU A 12 4.46 20.93 0.05
C LEU A 12 3.96 21.22 -1.36
N LEU A 13 4.14 20.25 -2.25
CA LEU A 13 3.55 20.28 -3.57
C LEU A 13 2.04 20.39 -3.36
N LEU A 14 1.41 21.48 -3.82
CA LEU A 14 -0.04 21.48 -4.02
C LEU A 14 -0.35 20.63 -5.26
N ALA A 15 -0.17 19.31 -5.10
CA ALA A 15 -1.18 18.40 -5.59
C ALA A 15 -2.50 18.89 -4.97
N SER A 16 -3.51 19.09 -5.80
CA SER A 16 -4.86 19.31 -5.30
C SER A 16 -5.39 17.97 -4.79
N VAL A 17 -4.91 17.57 -3.61
CA VAL A 17 -5.55 16.51 -2.81
C VAL A 17 -6.94 17.03 -2.51
N CYS A 18 -7.89 16.59 -3.33
CA CYS A 18 -9.22 16.35 -2.83
C CYS A 18 -9.02 15.39 -1.66
N LEU A 19 -9.28 15.86 -0.44
CA LEU A 19 -9.52 14.93 0.66
C LEU A 19 -10.67 14.05 0.18
N ALA A 20 -10.43 12.76 0.05
CA ALA A 20 -11.47 11.81 -0.27
C ALA A 20 -12.21 11.54 1.04
N GLU A 21 -13.20 12.39 1.33
CA GLU A 21 -14.02 12.29 2.54
C GLU A 21 -14.50 10.85 2.71
N ASP A 22 -14.33 10.31 3.93
CA ASP A 22 -14.68 8.93 4.27
C ASP A 22 -16.07 8.59 3.71
N THR A 23 -16.15 7.51 2.92
CA THR A 23 -17.40 7.12 2.27
C THR A 23 -18.31 6.46 3.30
N VAL A 24 -19.17 7.28 3.93
CA VAL A 24 -20.21 6.85 4.86
C VAL A 24 -21.43 6.40 4.08
N THR A 25 -21.82 5.14 4.26
CA THR A 25 -23.06 4.55 3.71
C THR A 25 -23.92 4.02 4.86
N VAL A 26 -25.22 4.35 4.83
CA VAL A 26 -26.20 3.94 5.85
C VAL A 26 -27.23 3.01 5.23
N TYR A 27 -27.62 1.97 5.96
CA TYR A 27 -28.70 1.05 5.59
C TYR A 27 -29.73 0.94 6.73
N ASP A 28 -30.88 1.58 6.50
CA ASP A 28 -32.10 1.52 7.32
C ASP A 28 -33.04 0.37 6.92
N PHE A 29 -32.76 -0.29 5.78
CA PHE A 29 -33.56 -1.35 5.17
C PHE A 29 -35.03 -0.99 4.87
N GLU A 30 -35.43 0.28 4.94
CA GLU A 30 -36.83 0.71 4.68
C GLU A 30 -37.24 0.56 3.21
N SER A 31 -36.26 0.63 2.31
CA SER A 31 -36.47 0.51 0.85
C SER A 31 -36.34 -0.93 0.31
N GLY A 32 -36.29 -1.94 1.19
CA GLY A 32 -35.99 -3.33 0.82
C GLY A 32 -34.52 -3.69 1.05
N VAL A 33 -34.13 -4.92 0.68
CA VAL A 33 -32.74 -5.39 0.82
C VAL A 33 -31.88 -4.81 -0.32
N PRO A 34 -30.83 -4.02 -0.05
CA PRO A 34 -29.95 -3.51 -1.09
C PRO A 34 -29.14 -4.63 -1.77
N SER A 35 -28.87 -4.52 -3.06
CA SER A 35 -28.20 -5.57 -3.87
C SER A 35 -26.73 -5.84 -3.50
N VAL A 36 -26.16 -5.10 -2.56
CA VAL A 36 -24.83 -5.39 -1.97
C VAL A 36 -24.90 -6.50 -0.91
N PHE A 37 -26.08 -6.75 -0.34
CA PHE A 37 -26.33 -7.86 0.57
C PHE A 37 -26.73 -9.12 -0.21
N LEU A 38 -26.12 -10.24 0.17
CA LEU A 38 -26.17 -11.52 -0.52
C LEU A 38 -26.59 -12.64 0.45
N GLN A 39 -27.34 -13.61 -0.05
CA GLN A 39 -27.60 -14.86 0.67
C GLN A 39 -26.29 -15.64 0.88
N SER A 40 -26.04 -16.09 2.11
CA SER A 40 -25.04 -17.10 2.43
C SER A 40 -25.68 -18.38 2.96
N GLY A 41 -25.24 -19.52 2.44
CA GLY A 41 -25.80 -20.83 2.80
C GLY A 41 -27.29 -20.93 2.41
N SER A 42 -28.07 -21.55 3.30
CA SER A 42 -29.50 -21.81 3.12
C SER A 42 -30.39 -20.62 3.50
N SER A 43 -29.82 -19.46 3.83
CA SER A 43 -30.56 -18.33 4.40
C SER A 43 -31.53 -17.65 3.40
N ALA A 44 -32.45 -16.85 3.93
CA ALA A 44 -33.43 -16.09 3.16
C ALA A 44 -33.52 -14.63 3.69
N PRO A 45 -32.49 -13.79 3.41
CA PRO A 45 -32.50 -12.37 3.79
C PRO A 45 -33.64 -11.63 3.08
N ARG A 46 -34.43 -10.89 3.85
CA ARG A 46 -35.52 -10.00 3.40
C ARG A 46 -35.71 -8.86 4.39
N VAL A 47 -36.55 -7.88 4.07
CA VAL A 47 -37.00 -6.89 5.06
C VAL A 47 -38.25 -7.37 5.80
N SER A 48 -38.41 -6.96 7.06
CA SER A 48 -39.57 -7.31 7.89
C SER A 48 -39.84 -6.24 8.95
N ASP A 49 -41.10 -6.02 9.25
CA ASP A 49 -41.63 -5.12 10.29
C ASP A 49 -41.71 -5.76 11.69
N ALA A 50 -41.61 -7.09 11.76
CA ALA A 50 -41.86 -7.91 12.94
C ALA A 50 -40.90 -7.65 14.11
N GLN A 51 -39.64 -7.30 13.82
CA GLN A 51 -38.68 -6.70 14.75
C GLN A 51 -37.91 -5.61 14.00
N ARG A 52 -37.56 -4.53 14.70
CA ARG A 52 -36.74 -3.41 14.23
C ARG A 52 -36.18 -2.65 15.43
N TYR A 53 -35.04 -1.99 15.25
CA TYR A 53 -34.43 -1.06 16.19
C TYR A 53 -34.92 0.37 15.90
N ALA A 54 -34.90 0.77 14.63
CA ALA A 54 -35.38 2.05 14.14
C ALA A 54 -36.64 1.89 13.26
N GLY A 55 -37.08 2.98 12.63
CA GLY A 55 -38.00 2.98 11.48
C GLY A 55 -39.26 2.10 11.58
N THR A 56 -39.55 1.40 10.48
CA THR A 56 -40.63 0.44 10.28
C THR A 56 -40.17 -0.95 9.84
N HIS A 57 -38.94 -1.14 9.35
CA HIS A 57 -38.38 -2.43 8.93
C HIS A 57 -36.98 -2.70 9.49
N ALA A 58 -36.53 -3.96 9.41
CA ALA A 58 -35.13 -4.36 9.54
C ALA A 58 -34.80 -5.52 8.57
N LEU A 59 -33.51 -5.77 8.34
CA LEU A 59 -33.02 -6.91 7.56
C LEU A 59 -33.15 -8.21 8.36
N HIS A 60 -34.18 -9.00 8.04
CA HIS A 60 -34.51 -10.28 8.67
C HIS A 60 -33.90 -11.44 7.88
N VAL A 61 -33.04 -12.23 8.53
CA VAL A 61 -32.35 -13.39 7.96
C VAL A 61 -32.92 -14.68 8.55
N THR A 62 -33.58 -15.49 7.71
CA THR A 62 -34.27 -16.72 8.14
C THR A 62 -33.91 -17.93 7.27
N GLY A 63 -34.63 -19.05 7.40
CA GLY A 63 -34.46 -20.23 6.53
C GLY A 63 -33.23 -21.06 6.86
N ARG A 64 -32.62 -20.76 8.01
CA ARG A 64 -31.32 -21.29 8.45
C ARG A 64 -31.44 -22.79 8.72
N SER A 65 -30.51 -23.56 8.17
CA SER A 65 -30.57 -25.03 8.13
C SER A 65 -29.84 -25.72 9.29
N GLY A 66 -29.39 -24.94 10.28
CA GLY A 66 -28.61 -25.41 11.42
C GLY A 66 -27.11 -25.10 11.32
N ASN A 67 -26.66 -24.33 10.33
CA ASN A 67 -25.28 -23.88 10.22
C ASN A 67 -25.13 -22.41 10.60
N ASN A 68 -24.02 -22.07 11.24
CA ASN A 68 -23.72 -20.67 11.56
C ASN A 68 -23.45 -19.81 10.29
N TRP A 69 -22.93 -20.41 9.22
CA TRP A 69 -22.76 -19.75 7.91
C TRP A 69 -24.04 -19.59 7.09
N ASP A 70 -25.19 -20.10 7.54
CA ASP A 70 -26.49 -19.75 6.96
C ASP A 70 -26.82 -18.31 7.40
N ALA A 71 -26.39 -17.33 6.61
CA ALA A 71 -26.11 -15.97 7.04
C ALA A 71 -26.42 -14.94 5.93
N VAL A 72 -26.19 -13.66 6.20
CA VAL A 72 -26.12 -12.62 5.15
C VAL A 72 -24.66 -12.18 4.96
N ASP A 73 -24.24 -12.13 3.71
CA ASP A 73 -22.94 -11.62 3.28
C ASP A 73 -23.11 -10.22 2.67
N LEU A 74 -22.11 -9.37 2.82
CA LEU A 74 -22.02 -8.06 2.22
C LEU A 74 -20.84 -8.04 1.24
N ASN A 75 -21.09 -7.63 0.00
CA ASN A 75 -20.07 -7.60 -1.04
C ASN A 75 -19.19 -6.34 -0.94
N SER A 76 -17.97 -6.51 -0.43
CA SER A 76 -16.98 -5.43 -0.24
C SER A 76 -16.62 -4.73 -1.56
N SER A 77 -16.53 -5.47 -2.68
CA SER A 77 -16.20 -4.92 -4.00
C SER A 77 -17.29 -3.98 -4.52
N SER A 78 -18.56 -4.22 -4.16
CA SER A 78 -19.69 -3.33 -4.48
C SER A 78 -19.75 -2.06 -3.63
N LEU A 79 -18.90 -1.93 -2.60
CA LEU A 79 -18.74 -0.74 -1.76
C LEU A 79 -17.41 -0.01 -2.01
N GLY A 80 -16.57 -0.47 -2.94
CA GLY A 80 -15.24 0.09 -3.16
C GLY A 80 -14.24 -0.19 -2.02
N ILE A 81 -14.49 -1.19 -1.18
CA ILE A 81 -13.58 -1.58 -0.09
C ILE A 81 -12.42 -2.38 -0.68
N ASP A 82 -11.31 -1.68 -0.95
CA ASP A 82 -10.07 -2.24 -1.49
C ASP A 82 -9.12 -2.80 -0.40
N ALA A 83 -8.14 -3.59 -0.84
CA ALA A 83 -7.12 -4.17 0.03
C ALA A 83 -6.32 -3.07 0.75
N GLY A 84 -6.22 -3.15 2.08
CA GLY A 84 -5.56 -2.17 2.94
C GLY A 84 -6.36 -0.90 3.23
N VAL A 85 -7.62 -0.80 2.79
CA VAL A 85 -8.52 0.30 3.16
C VAL A 85 -9.07 0.06 4.58
N PRO A 86 -9.05 1.08 5.48
CA PRO A 86 -9.68 0.98 6.79
C PRO A 86 -11.21 1.09 6.67
N VAL A 87 -11.92 0.19 7.34
CA VAL A 87 -13.38 0.12 7.37
C VAL A 87 -13.85 0.07 8.81
N THR A 88 -14.84 0.90 9.13
CA THR A 88 -15.66 0.77 10.33
C THR A 88 -17.06 0.32 9.93
N VAL A 89 -17.59 -0.71 10.60
CA VAL A 89 -18.99 -1.12 10.52
C VAL A 89 -19.59 -1.04 11.91
N THR A 90 -20.75 -0.39 12.00
CA THR A 90 -21.66 -0.45 13.16
C THR A 90 -23.03 -0.91 12.67
N CYS A 91 -23.71 -1.77 13.42
CA CYS A 91 -25.13 -2.04 13.24
C CYS A 91 -25.74 -2.58 14.53
N HIS A 92 -27.06 -2.51 14.63
CA HIS A 92 -27.82 -3.15 15.70
C HIS A 92 -28.24 -4.54 15.25
N VAL A 93 -28.11 -5.53 16.14
CA VAL A 93 -28.50 -6.93 15.89
C VAL A 93 -29.43 -7.47 16.97
N TRP A 94 -30.38 -8.32 16.56
CA TRP A 94 -31.36 -8.99 17.42
C TRP A 94 -31.53 -10.44 16.97
N VAL A 95 -31.53 -11.39 17.89
CA VAL A 95 -31.61 -12.83 17.59
C VAL A 95 -32.81 -13.44 18.31
N ASP A 96 -33.59 -14.29 17.63
CA ASP A 96 -34.77 -14.95 18.23
C ASP A 96 -34.38 -16.12 19.16
N SER A 97 -33.69 -15.79 20.25
CA SER A 97 -33.37 -16.70 21.33
C SER A 97 -33.70 -16.07 22.69
N GLY A 98 -34.15 -16.89 23.64
CA GLY A 98 -34.25 -16.52 25.05
C GLY A 98 -32.95 -16.73 25.83
N GLU A 99 -31.88 -17.15 25.15
CA GLU A 99 -30.55 -17.40 25.72
C GLU A 99 -29.51 -16.46 25.12
N GLU A 100 -28.50 -16.10 25.91
CA GLU A 100 -27.37 -15.32 25.43
C GLU A 100 -26.48 -16.09 24.43
N GLY A 101 -25.64 -15.35 23.74
CA GLY A 101 -24.71 -15.89 22.74
C GLY A 101 -23.94 -14.80 22.02
N THR A 102 -22.99 -15.19 21.18
CA THR A 102 -22.13 -14.27 20.44
C THR A 102 -22.58 -14.12 18.99
N PHE A 103 -22.73 -12.88 18.54
CA PHE A 103 -22.86 -12.49 17.13
C PHE A 103 -21.53 -11.91 16.64
N VAL A 104 -21.18 -12.13 15.37
CA VAL A 104 -19.91 -11.71 14.77
C VAL A 104 -20.08 -11.12 13.37
N ILE A 105 -19.18 -10.20 13.05
CA ILE A 105 -18.85 -9.77 11.69
C ILE A 105 -17.54 -10.47 11.33
N ALA A 106 -17.44 -11.14 10.19
CA ALA A 106 -16.30 -12.00 9.83
C ALA A 106 -15.98 -11.96 8.32
N LYS A 107 -14.78 -12.38 7.91
CA LYS A 107 -14.46 -12.67 6.51
C LYS A 107 -15.19 -13.93 6.03
N ALA A 108 -15.75 -13.90 4.83
CA ALA A 108 -16.39 -15.04 4.18
C ALA A 108 -15.42 -15.87 3.30
N ALA A 109 -14.11 -15.85 3.61
CA ALA A 109 -13.06 -16.42 2.78
C ALA A 109 -11.85 -16.87 3.62
N GLY A 110 -11.06 -17.80 3.07
CA GLY A 110 -9.70 -18.13 3.54
C GLY A 110 -9.62 -18.61 5.00
N ASP A 111 -9.37 -17.67 5.89
CA ASP A 111 -9.18 -17.85 7.34
C ASP A 111 -10.49 -17.74 8.15
N TYR A 112 -11.56 -17.22 7.55
CA TYR A 112 -12.82 -16.83 8.21
C TYR A 112 -12.62 -15.93 9.44
N ALA A 113 -11.63 -15.03 9.40
CA ALA A 113 -11.27 -14.18 10.54
C ALA A 113 -12.45 -13.34 11.05
N THR A 114 -12.61 -13.27 12.37
CA THR A 114 -13.58 -12.39 13.04
C THR A 114 -13.07 -10.94 13.01
N LEU A 115 -13.87 -10.05 12.41
CA LEU A 115 -13.60 -8.61 12.24
C LEU A 115 -14.23 -7.77 13.37
N GLY A 116 -15.35 -8.25 13.94
CA GLY A 116 -16.01 -7.66 15.10
C GLY A 116 -16.93 -8.68 15.77
N LYS A 117 -17.24 -8.47 17.06
CA LYS A 117 -18.10 -9.39 17.82
C LYS A 117 -18.77 -8.72 19.00
N VAL A 118 -19.94 -9.22 19.38
CA VAL A 118 -20.64 -8.83 20.62
C VAL A 118 -21.37 -10.04 21.22
N ASN A 119 -21.53 -10.05 22.55
CA ASN A 119 -22.37 -11.02 23.24
C ASN A 119 -23.76 -10.41 23.47
N CYS A 120 -24.77 -10.87 22.73
CA CYS A 120 -26.14 -10.36 22.87
C CYS A 120 -26.91 -11.20 23.91
N PRO A 121 -27.75 -10.60 24.78
CA PRO A 121 -28.56 -11.35 25.76
C PRO A 121 -29.63 -12.29 25.18
N GLY A 122 -29.80 -12.35 23.85
CA GLY A 122 -30.99 -12.90 23.19
C GLY A 122 -32.17 -11.92 23.24
N ARG A 123 -32.99 -11.88 22.18
CA ARG A 123 -34.22 -11.06 22.05
C ARG A 123 -34.09 -9.58 22.44
N THR A 124 -32.87 -9.05 22.33
CA THR A 124 -32.47 -7.71 22.77
C THR A 124 -31.62 -7.08 21.68
N TRP A 125 -32.00 -5.90 21.20
CA TRP A 125 -31.19 -5.15 20.24
C TRP A 125 -29.87 -4.77 20.88
N THR A 126 -28.78 -5.16 20.23
CA THR A 126 -27.41 -5.03 20.73
C THR A 126 -26.56 -4.47 19.60
N GLU A 127 -25.82 -3.39 19.83
CA GLU A 127 -24.86 -2.87 18.85
C GLU A 127 -23.69 -3.86 18.66
N VAL A 128 -23.30 -4.11 17.41
CA VAL A 128 -22.02 -4.73 17.07
C VAL A 128 -21.18 -3.74 16.27
N LYS A 129 -19.91 -3.60 16.67
CA LYS A 129 -18.91 -2.81 15.96
C LYS A 129 -17.78 -3.71 15.43
N ALA A 130 -17.29 -3.38 14.24
CA ALA A 130 -16.07 -3.92 13.66
C ALA A 130 -15.21 -2.76 13.13
N GLU A 131 -13.90 -2.82 13.35
CA GLU A 131 -12.90 -1.89 12.82
C GLU A 131 -11.78 -2.75 12.23
N PHE A 132 -11.57 -2.68 10.90
CA PHE A 132 -10.70 -3.62 10.20
C PHE A 132 -10.14 -3.08 8.88
N THR A 133 -9.11 -3.75 8.37
CA THR A 133 -8.63 -3.65 7.00
C THR A 133 -8.72 -5.03 6.34
N LEU A 134 -9.12 -5.12 5.07
CA LEU A 134 -9.07 -6.40 4.34
C LEU A 134 -7.71 -6.59 3.65
N ASP A 135 -7.20 -7.82 3.67
CA ASP A 135 -5.99 -8.24 2.92
C ASP A 135 -6.24 -8.35 1.41
N GLN A 136 -7.47 -8.68 1.02
CA GLN A 136 -7.96 -8.75 -0.35
C GLN A 136 -9.49 -8.51 -0.37
N GLN A 137 -10.08 -8.16 -1.52
CA GLN A 137 -11.54 -8.01 -1.62
C GLN A 137 -12.25 -9.35 -1.32
N VAL A 138 -13.04 -9.41 -0.26
CA VAL A 138 -13.81 -10.59 0.17
C VAL A 138 -15.16 -10.18 0.74
N ASN A 139 -16.16 -11.05 0.64
CA ASN A 139 -17.44 -10.83 1.31
C ASN A 139 -17.27 -10.71 2.84
N ILE A 140 -18.03 -9.81 3.45
CA ILE A 140 -18.10 -9.58 4.91
C ILE A 140 -19.39 -10.23 5.41
N ARG A 141 -19.27 -11.26 6.26
CA ARG A 141 -20.39 -12.06 6.76
C ARG A 141 -20.86 -11.58 8.12
N PHE A 142 -22.18 -11.51 8.31
CA PHE A 142 -22.84 -11.26 9.58
C PHE A 142 -23.47 -12.58 10.06
N GLN A 143 -23.04 -13.14 11.19
CA GLN A 143 -23.49 -14.46 11.65
C GLN A 143 -23.43 -14.65 13.17
N ASN A 144 -24.09 -15.69 13.68
CA ASN A 144 -23.83 -16.17 15.04
C ASN A 144 -22.49 -16.93 15.12
N LEU A 145 -21.98 -17.05 16.34
CA LEU A 145 -20.90 -17.99 16.69
C LEU A 145 -21.37 -19.06 17.69
N SER A 146 -22.34 -18.75 18.57
CA SER A 146 -22.87 -19.71 19.55
C SER A 146 -23.83 -20.73 18.91
N GLU A 147 -23.57 -22.02 19.13
CA GLU A 147 -24.31 -23.13 18.48
C GLU A 147 -25.81 -23.18 18.83
N ASN A 148 -26.20 -22.73 20.02
CA ASN A 148 -27.60 -22.63 20.44
C ASN A 148 -28.44 -21.70 19.54
N TRP A 149 -27.79 -20.78 18.80
CA TRP A 149 -28.43 -19.88 17.86
C TRP A 149 -28.40 -20.38 16.39
N ASN A 150 -27.91 -21.60 16.10
CA ASN A 150 -27.77 -22.07 14.71
C ASN A 150 -29.09 -22.24 13.93
N LEU A 151 -30.23 -22.31 14.63
CA LEU A 151 -31.58 -22.35 14.04
C LEU A 151 -32.40 -21.09 14.36
N CYS A 152 -31.84 -20.11 15.07
CA CYS A 152 -32.53 -18.86 15.38
C CYS A 152 -32.47 -17.91 14.17
N ASP A 153 -33.64 -17.43 13.75
CA ASP A 153 -33.72 -16.27 12.87
C ASP A 153 -33.12 -15.03 13.59
N TYR A 154 -32.55 -14.10 12.83
CA TYR A 154 -32.00 -12.87 13.37
C TYR A 154 -32.28 -11.67 12.46
N TYR A 155 -32.14 -10.47 13.03
CA TYR A 155 -32.40 -9.20 12.37
C TYR A 155 -31.16 -8.30 12.52
N ILE A 156 -30.89 -7.51 11.48
CA ILE A 156 -29.88 -6.44 11.46
C ILE A 156 -30.58 -5.14 11.09
N ASP A 157 -30.25 -4.04 11.77
CA ASP A 157 -30.86 -2.73 11.56
C ASP A 157 -29.86 -1.61 11.85
N ASP A 158 -30.18 -0.39 11.40
CA ASP A 158 -29.44 0.86 11.61
C ASP A 158 -27.92 0.67 11.39
N MET A 159 -27.58 0.20 10.19
CA MET A 159 -26.20 -0.10 9.82
C MET A 159 -25.52 1.12 9.22
N THR A 160 -24.40 1.54 9.81
CA THR A 160 -23.48 2.51 9.22
C THR A 160 -22.16 1.84 8.86
N ILE A 161 -21.73 2.03 7.62
CA ILE A 161 -20.42 1.62 7.09
C ILE A 161 -19.63 2.86 6.73
N THR A 162 -18.44 3.00 7.29
CA THR A 162 -17.49 4.08 6.96
C THR A 162 -16.28 3.44 6.29
N VAL A 163 -16.04 3.78 5.03
CA VAL A 163 -14.87 3.34 4.25
C VAL A 163 -13.93 4.54 4.13
N GLY A 164 -12.82 4.52 4.87
CA GLY A 164 -11.90 5.67 4.93
C GLY A 164 -10.91 5.72 3.76
N GLU A 165 -10.06 6.75 3.74
CA GLU A 165 -8.91 6.76 2.82
C GLU A 165 -7.99 5.56 3.08
N LYS A 166 -7.47 4.94 2.00
CA LYS A 166 -6.41 3.93 2.13
C LYS A 166 -5.20 4.57 2.82
N ALA A 167 -4.92 4.14 4.05
CA ALA A 167 -3.78 4.61 4.80
C ALA A 167 -2.51 4.46 3.95
N ALA A 168 -1.80 5.57 3.71
CA ALA A 168 -0.45 5.52 3.17
C ALA A 168 0.35 4.58 4.06
N ALA A 169 0.97 3.56 3.46
CA ALA A 169 1.68 2.53 4.22
C ALA A 169 2.66 3.21 5.19
N ALA A 170 2.49 2.93 6.48
CA ALA A 170 3.24 3.64 7.51
C ALA A 170 4.74 3.46 7.23
N GLU A 171 5.42 4.56 6.91
CA GLU A 171 6.88 4.55 6.79
C GLU A 171 7.46 4.21 8.17
N GLU A 172 7.84 2.94 8.37
CA GLU A 172 8.81 2.63 9.40
C GLU A 172 10.08 3.42 9.06
N GLU A 173 10.38 4.45 9.86
CA GLU A 173 11.64 5.17 9.77
C GLU A 173 12.79 4.21 10.09
N SER A 174 13.29 3.56 9.04
CA SER A 174 14.44 2.68 9.09
C SER A 174 15.56 3.37 9.85
N SER A 175 16.03 2.75 10.94
CA SER A 175 17.14 3.26 11.74
C SER A 175 18.50 3.13 11.04
N ALA A 176 18.52 2.65 9.79
CA ALA A 176 19.69 2.69 8.93
C ALA A 176 20.02 4.15 8.55
N PRO A 177 21.30 4.50 8.36
CA PRO A 177 21.64 5.79 7.76
C PRO A 177 21.10 5.82 6.31
N PRO A 178 20.59 6.98 5.84
CA PRO A 178 20.15 7.12 4.45
C PRO A 178 21.23 6.71 3.45
N ILE A 179 20.84 6.10 2.34
CA ILE A 179 21.80 5.64 1.33
C ILE A 179 22.40 6.86 0.61
N ASP A 180 23.72 7.01 0.68
CA ASP A 180 24.50 8.01 -0.07
C ASP A 180 25.66 7.30 -0.76
N TYR A 181 25.31 6.46 -1.75
CA TYR A 181 26.27 5.62 -2.47
C TYR A 181 26.73 6.31 -3.75
N ALA A 182 28.04 6.36 -3.95
CA ALA A 182 28.69 6.78 -5.18
C ALA A 182 29.89 5.88 -5.47
N SER A 183 30.10 5.52 -6.73
CA SER A 183 31.24 4.73 -7.17
C SER A 183 31.78 5.24 -8.50
N ASP A 184 33.01 5.75 -8.46
CA ASP A 184 33.83 6.12 -9.63
C ASP A 184 34.70 4.93 -10.11
N PHE A 185 34.52 3.74 -9.52
CA PHE A 185 35.27 2.51 -9.77
C PHE A 185 36.81 2.59 -9.60
N SER A 186 37.34 3.71 -9.10
CA SER A 186 38.78 3.90 -8.88
C SER A 186 39.38 2.96 -7.84
N ALA A 187 38.54 2.43 -6.94
CA ALA A 187 38.91 1.49 -5.88
C ALA A 187 38.74 0.00 -6.24
N GLY A 188 38.26 -0.33 -7.45
CA GLY A 188 37.92 -1.68 -7.88
C GLY A 188 36.47 -1.82 -8.33
N THR A 189 35.98 -3.05 -8.51
CA THR A 189 34.60 -3.32 -8.95
C THR A 189 33.53 -2.95 -7.93
N ASP A 190 33.90 -2.65 -6.68
CA ASP A 190 33.00 -2.18 -5.62
C ASP A 190 31.68 -2.97 -5.57
N GLY A 191 31.76 -4.28 -5.32
CA GLY A 191 30.61 -5.16 -5.17
C GLY A 191 29.77 -5.43 -6.44
N TRP A 192 30.06 -4.78 -7.57
CA TRP A 192 29.40 -5.08 -8.84
C TRP A 192 29.86 -6.43 -9.41
N TYR A 193 28.96 -7.10 -10.12
CA TYR A 193 29.18 -8.39 -10.78
C TYR A 193 28.53 -8.44 -12.16
N ALA A 194 28.96 -9.40 -13.00
CA ALA A 194 28.35 -9.66 -14.29
C ALA A 194 27.06 -10.49 -14.12
N ARG A 195 25.89 -9.87 -14.25
CA ARG A 195 24.63 -10.59 -14.44
C ARG A 195 24.67 -11.26 -15.80
N SER A 196 24.80 -12.58 -15.86
CA SER A 196 24.72 -13.36 -17.11
C SER A 196 24.45 -14.84 -16.82
N ALA A 197 24.08 -15.60 -17.86
CA ALA A 197 24.05 -17.07 -17.81
C ALA A 197 25.45 -17.70 -18.03
N GLY A 198 26.52 -16.93 -17.85
CA GLY A 198 27.91 -17.27 -18.19
C GLY A 198 28.39 -16.60 -19.48
N GLY A 199 29.70 -16.56 -19.66
CA GLY A 199 30.39 -15.99 -20.82
C GLY A 199 30.70 -14.50 -20.73
N ALA A 200 29.86 -13.71 -20.04
CA ALA A 200 30.12 -12.29 -19.83
C ALA A 200 30.96 -12.05 -18.56
N GLU A 201 31.94 -11.16 -18.67
CA GLU A 201 32.89 -10.82 -17.60
C GLU A 201 32.97 -9.31 -17.40
N ILE A 202 33.24 -8.88 -16.16
CA ILE A 202 33.49 -7.47 -15.81
C ILE A 202 34.94 -7.24 -15.39
N ALA A 203 35.49 -6.09 -15.74
CA ALA A 203 36.83 -5.66 -15.36
C ALA A 203 36.92 -4.15 -15.15
N ILE A 204 37.89 -3.69 -14.35
CA ILE A 204 38.25 -2.27 -14.26
C ILE A 204 39.22 -1.90 -15.37
N THR A 205 39.00 -0.75 -16.00
CA THR A 205 39.85 -0.21 -17.06
C THR A 205 40.91 0.78 -16.52
N ASP A 206 41.89 1.10 -17.36
CA ASP A 206 42.85 2.18 -17.09
C ASP A 206 42.19 3.58 -17.02
N GLU A 207 40.94 3.74 -17.47
CA GLU A 207 40.14 4.98 -17.33
C GLU A 207 39.38 5.06 -15.99
N ALA A 208 39.53 4.08 -15.10
CA ALA A 208 38.66 3.89 -13.92
C ALA A 208 37.17 3.79 -14.30
N SER A 209 36.86 2.91 -15.27
CA SER A 209 35.49 2.49 -15.59
C SER A 209 35.31 1.00 -15.33
N LEU A 210 34.08 0.58 -15.04
CA LEU A 210 33.69 -0.83 -15.01
C LEU A 210 33.23 -1.25 -16.41
N ARG A 211 34.06 -2.01 -17.11
CA ARG A 211 33.77 -2.56 -18.43
C ARG A 211 33.12 -3.94 -18.31
N ILE A 212 32.10 -4.20 -19.12
CA ILE A 212 31.58 -5.55 -19.39
C ILE A 212 31.95 -5.99 -20.81
N THR A 213 32.37 -7.25 -20.96
CA THR A 213 32.69 -7.91 -22.24
C THR A 213 32.10 -9.33 -22.27
N GLY A 214 32.26 -10.06 -23.38
CA GLY A 214 31.80 -11.46 -23.50
C GLY A 214 30.27 -11.61 -23.53
N ARG A 215 29.54 -10.54 -23.88
CA ARG A 215 28.08 -10.53 -23.86
C ARG A 215 27.48 -11.40 -24.97
N SER A 216 26.32 -11.97 -24.67
CA SER A 216 25.57 -12.86 -25.57
C SER A 216 24.06 -12.57 -25.59
N ALA A 217 23.61 -11.60 -24.81
CA ALA A 217 22.24 -11.11 -24.72
C ALA A 217 22.24 -9.67 -24.17
N THR A 218 21.20 -8.89 -24.48
CA THR A 218 21.09 -7.47 -24.07
C THR A 218 21.01 -7.27 -22.56
N TRP A 219 20.48 -8.26 -21.84
CA TRP A 219 20.40 -8.27 -20.37
C TRP A 219 21.71 -8.62 -19.67
N ASN A 220 22.72 -9.15 -20.39
CA ASN A 220 24.04 -9.41 -19.80
C ASN A 220 24.62 -8.04 -19.37
N SER A 221 24.82 -7.83 -18.07
CA SER A 221 24.95 -6.47 -17.51
C SER A 221 25.87 -6.43 -16.30
N PRO A 222 26.56 -5.30 -16.03
CA PRO A 222 27.04 -5.00 -14.70
C PRO A 222 25.82 -4.73 -13.80
N GLY A 223 25.72 -5.43 -12.68
CA GLY A 223 24.70 -5.19 -11.64
C GLY A 223 25.28 -5.24 -10.23
N ARG A 224 24.57 -4.64 -9.27
CA ARG A 224 24.88 -4.69 -7.84
C ARG A 224 23.60 -4.66 -7.00
N ASP A 225 23.60 -5.40 -5.89
CA ASP A 225 22.54 -5.41 -4.88
C ASP A 225 22.53 -4.13 -4.02
N PHE A 226 21.34 -3.60 -3.76
CA PHE A 226 21.07 -2.44 -2.91
C PHE A 226 19.95 -2.75 -1.90
N ALA A 227 20.17 -2.41 -0.64
CA ALA A 227 19.19 -2.50 0.43
C ALA A 227 18.24 -1.28 0.43
N LEU A 228 17.55 -1.05 -0.69
CA LEU A 228 16.60 0.06 -0.81
C LEU A 228 15.43 -0.17 0.18
N VAL A 229 15.00 0.90 0.84
CA VAL A 229 13.88 0.89 1.79
C VAL A 229 12.58 1.26 1.06
N ALA A 230 11.54 0.43 1.21
CA ALA A 230 10.22 0.68 0.62
C ALA A 230 9.65 2.05 0.99
N GLY A 231 8.98 2.71 0.05
CA GLY A 231 8.46 4.07 0.17
C GLY A 231 9.52 5.18 0.04
N LYS A 232 10.80 4.91 0.35
CA LYS A 232 11.86 5.91 0.19
C LYS A 232 12.16 6.16 -1.30
N THR A 233 12.50 7.41 -1.59
CA THR A 233 12.80 7.90 -2.94
C THR A 233 14.32 8.01 -3.12
N TYR A 234 14.84 7.58 -4.27
CA TYR A 234 16.27 7.58 -4.61
C TYR A 234 16.52 8.33 -5.91
N ASN A 235 17.54 9.18 -5.94
CA ASN A 235 18.14 9.65 -7.18
C ASN A 235 19.19 8.65 -7.62
N LEU A 236 19.09 8.19 -8.86
CA LEU A 236 20.04 7.28 -9.47
C LEU A 236 20.71 7.96 -10.67
N SER A 237 22.01 7.77 -10.84
CA SER A 237 22.75 8.23 -12.02
C SER A 237 23.82 7.24 -12.44
N VAL A 238 24.15 7.19 -13.73
CA VAL A 238 25.30 6.45 -14.26
C VAL A 238 25.74 7.03 -15.60
N LEU A 239 27.05 7.14 -15.84
CA LEU A 239 27.59 7.40 -17.16
C LEU A 239 27.89 6.07 -17.86
N VAL A 240 27.45 5.92 -19.11
CA VAL A 240 27.69 4.75 -19.97
C VAL A 240 28.43 5.15 -21.25
N LYS A 241 29.36 4.31 -21.73
CA LYS A 241 30.12 4.47 -22.98
C LYS A 241 30.19 3.14 -23.72
N GLN A 242 30.11 3.18 -25.06
CA GLN A 242 30.41 2.03 -25.92
C GLN A 242 31.18 2.50 -27.16
N ASP A 243 32.05 1.64 -27.71
CA ASP A 243 33.00 2.01 -28.78
C ASP A 243 32.74 1.27 -30.11
N GLU A 244 31.64 0.52 -30.21
CA GLU A 244 31.39 -0.45 -31.29
C GLU A 244 30.38 0.08 -32.32
N LEU A 245 29.21 0.53 -31.87
CA LEU A 245 28.10 1.01 -32.69
C LEU A 245 28.11 2.55 -32.80
N GLU A 246 27.53 3.10 -33.86
CA GLU A 246 27.42 4.56 -34.03
C GLU A 246 26.60 5.20 -32.90
N GLU A 247 25.42 4.65 -32.61
CA GLU A 247 24.54 5.01 -31.50
C GLU A 247 23.69 3.80 -31.10
N CYS A 248 23.49 3.54 -29.80
CA CYS A 248 22.54 2.52 -29.30
C CYS A 248 21.97 2.91 -27.93
N ASN A 249 20.79 2.36 -27.58
CA ASN A 249 20.11 2.66 -26.32
C ASN A 249 20.65 1.79 -25.17
N PHE A 250 20.81 2.41 -23.99
CA PHE A 250 21.06 1.76 -22.72
C PHE A 250 20.03 2.21 -21.68
N ILE A 251 19.68 1.28 -20.79
CA ILE A 251 18.66 1.42 -19.77
C ILE A 251 19.30 1.15 -18.41
N LEU A 252 19.04 2.04 -17.44
CA LEU A 252 19.22 1.75 -16.02
C LEU A 252 17.94 1.08 -15.52
N SER A 253 18.06 -0.16 -15.09
CA SER A 253 16.97 -1.03 -14.69
C SER A 253 17.15 -1.50 -13.25
N VAL A 254 16.06 -1.95 -12.64
CA VAL A 254 16.05 -2.68 -11.37
C VAL A 254 15.43 -4.06 -11.58
N ALA A 255 16.01 -5.06 -10.92
CA ALA A 255 15.33 -6.33 -10.69
C ALA A 255 15.06 -6.47 -9.19
N HIS A 256 13.87 -6.94 -8.85
CA HIS A 256 13.38 -7.03 -7.48
C HIS A 256 12.54 -8.29 -7.30
N SER A 257 12.62 -8.93 -6.13
CA SER A 257 11.78 -10.10 -5.83
C SER A 257 10.98 -9.94 -4.55
N ALA A 258 9.82 -10.58 -4.52
CA ALA A 258 9.01 -10.82 -3.32
C ALA A 258 8.60 -12.30 -3.35
N ASP A 259 8.60 -12.97 -2.19
CA ASP A 259 8.26 -14.39 -2.05
C ASP A 259 9.07 -15.32 -3.00
N GLY A 260 10.27 -14.89 -3.41
CA GLY A 260 11.14 -15.61 -4.35
C GLY A 260 10.78 -15.44 -5.84
N VAL A 261 9.88 -14.53 -6.21
CA VAL A 261 9.49 -14.24 -7.60
C VAL A 261 10.19 -12.96 -8.08
N GLU A 262 11.23 -13.09 -8.92
CA GLU A 262 11.91 -11.93 -9.53
C GLU A 262 11.06 -11.27 -10.63
N SER A 263 11.07 -9.94 -10.65
CA SER A 263 10.44 -9.06 -11.64
C SER A 263 11.33 -7.84 -11.91
N TYR A 264 11.05 -7.08 -12.99
CA TYR A 264 11.98 -6.11 -13.56
C TYR A 264 11.27 -4.79 -13.92
N GLU A 265 11.94 -3.66 -13.71
CA GLU A 265 11.46 -2.32 -14.07
C GLU A 265 12.57 -1.48 -14.74
N ASN A 266 12.23 -0.77 -15.82
CA ASN A 266 13.13 0.11 -16.57
C ASN A 266 13.02 1.55 -16.01
N LEU A 267 14.03 2.02 -15.28
CA LEU A 267 13.95 3.26 -14.49
C LEU A 267 14.34 4.52 -15.27
N GLY A 268 15.26 4.40 -16.24
CA GLY A 268 15.73 5.51 -17.06
C GLY A 268 16.55 5.00 -18.24
N ASN A 269 16.65 5.76 -19.33
CA ASN A 269 17.43 5.34 -20.51
C ASN A 269 18.06 6.53 -21.25
N ALA A 270 19.09 6.24 -22.04
CA ALA A 270 19.73 7.18 -22.95
C ALA A 270 20.34 6.48 -24.17
N ASN A 271 20.50 7.21 -25.27
CA ASN A 271 21.22 6.73 -26.45
C ASN A 271 22.71 7.10 -26.34
N ALA A 272 23.58 6.10 -26.22
CA ALA A 272 25.03 6.30 -26.12
C ALA A 272 25.70 6.17 -27.50
N ARG A 273 26.47 7.19 -27.86
CA ARG A 273 27.23 7.25 -29.11
C ARG A 273 28.62 6.63 -28.96
N LYS A 274 29.20 6.28 -30.11
CA LYS A 274 30.54 5.72 -30.24
C LYS A 274 31.59 6.58 -29.53
N GLY A 275 32.13 6.10 -28.42
CA GLY A 275 33.14 6.78 -27.59
C GLY A 275 32.63 7.95 -26.74
N GLU A 276 31.32 8.21 -26.69
CA GLU A 276 30.76 9.33 -25.92
C GLU A 276 30.17 8.86 -24.57
N TRP A 277 30.75 9.34 -23.46
CA TRP A 277 30.20 9.14 -22.12
C TRP A 277 28.82 9.82 -22.00
N THR A 278 27.78 9.01 -21.82
CA THR A 278 26.37 9.42 -21.89
C THR A 278 25.69 9.21 -20.54
N LEU A 279 24.97 10.20 -20.04
CA LEU A 279 24.31 10.15 -18.72
C LEU A 279 22.92 9.51 -18.79
N ILE A 280 22.72 8.44 -18.03
CA ILE A 280 21.40 7.97 -17.60
C ILE A 280 21.18 8.49 -16.17
N GLN A 281 20.00 9.06 -15.91
CA GLN A 281 19.60 9.49 -14.57
C GLN A 281 18.09 9.36 -14.40
N CYS A 282 17.63 9.05 -13.19
CA CYS A 282 16.22 8.95 -12.85
C CYS A 282 15.97 9.18 -11.35
N THR A 283 14.69 9.26 -10.99
CA THR A 283 14.22 9.21 -9.61
C THR A 283 13.32 7.98 -9.46
N TYR A 284 13.59 7.14 -8.47
CA TYR A 284 12.90 5.88 -8.22
C TYR A 284 12.31 5.88 -6.80
N ILE A 285 11.07 5.41 -6.64
CA ILE A 285 10.45 5.18 -5.33
C ILE A 285 10.36 3.68 -5.15
N ALA A 286 11.04 3.12 -4.16
CA ALA A 286 11.10 1.67 -3.98
C ALA A 286 9.72 1.11 -3.55
N PRO A 287 9.10 0.17 -4.30
CA PRO A 287 7.94 -0.59 -3.85
C PRO A 287 8.35 -1.61 -2.78
N PRO A 288 7.42 -2.30 -2.09
CA PRO A 288 7.77 -3.30 -1.07
C PRO A 288 8.27 -4.62 -1.72
N TYR A 289 9.58 -4.83 -1.74
CA TYR A 289 10.26 -6.03 -2.23
C TYR A 289 11.40 -6.44 -1.27
N ASP A 290 11.78 -7.73 -1.28
CA ASP A 290 12.78 -8.31 -0.39
C ASP A 290 14.22 -7.91 -0.77
N ASN A 291 14.47 -7.65 -2.04
CA ASN A 291 15.77 -7.28 -2.59
C ASN A 291 15.66 -6.41 -3.84
N TYR A 292 16.72 -5.65 -4.14
CA TYR A 292 16.83 -4.83 -5.35
C TYR A 292 18.24 -4.97 -5.93
N ILE A 293 18.33 -5.27 -7.23
CA ILE A 293 19.59 -5.29 -7.99
C ILE A 293 19.48 -4.18 -9.03
N LEU A 294 20.28 -3.12 -8.90
CA LEU A 294 20.39 -2.06 -9.91
C LEU A 294 21.43 -2.48 -10.95
N TYR A 295 21.10 -2.33 -12.23
CA TYR A 295 21.95 -2.78 -13.34
C TYR A 295 21.75 -1.92 -14.60
N VAL A 296 22.72 -1.96 -15.51
CA VAL A 296 22.64 -1.27 -16.81
C VAL A 296 22.57 -2.29 -17.93
N GLU A 297 21.55 -2.22 -18.79
CA GLU A 297 21.34 -3.14 -19.92
C GLU A 297 21.15 -2.39 -21.24
N GLY A 298 21.17 -3.12 -22.37
CA GLY A 298 20.97 -2.55 -23.70
C GLY A 298 22.08 -2.91 -24.70
N GLY A 299 22.34 -2.00 -25.63
CA GLY A 299 23.20 -2.25 -26.80
C GLY A 299 22.65 -3.33 -27.74
N GLN A 300 23.49 -3.93 -28.57
CA GLN A 300 23.21 -5.24 -29.16
C GLN A 300 23.65 -6.35 -28.18
N ALA A 301 23.36 -7.61 -28.52
CA ALA A 301 23.58 -8.75 -27.62
C ALA A 301 25.06 -8.99 -27.25
N ASP A 302 25.96 -8.59 -28.13
CA ASP A 302 27.42 -8.74 -28.07
C ASP A 302 28.16 -7.44 -27.71
N THR A 303 27.54 -6.27 -27.89
CA THR A 303 28.17 -4.95 -27.67
C THR A 303 28.84 -4.82 -26.31
N SER A 304 30.16 -4.67 -26.26
CA SER A 304 30.87 -4.33 -25.01
C SER A 304 30.58 -2.88 -24.62
N PHE A 305 30.45 -2.61 -23.33
CA PHE A 305 30.25 -1.25 -22.83
C PHE A 305 30.88 -1.04 -21.46
N GLU A 306 31.00 0.22 -21.06
CA GLU A 306 31.61 0.66 -19.81
C GLU A 306 30.64 1.54 -19.04
N ILE A 307 30.62 1.39 -17.71
CA ILE A 307 29.92 2.31 -16.81
C ILE A 307 30.90 3.01 -15.86
N LYS A 308 30.57 4.23 -15.45
CA LYS A 308 31.27 4.96 -14.38
C LYS A 308 30.35 5.96 -13.66
N ASP A 309 30.88 6.58 -12.61
CA ASP A 309 30.23 7.65 -11.86
C ASP A 309 28.80 7.29 -11.44
N PHE A 310 28.62 6.04 -11.00
CA PHE A 310 27.32 5.53 -10.57
C PHE A 310 26.96 6.16 -9.22
N THR A 311 25.74 6.66 -9.07
CA THR A 311 25.21 7.07 -7.76
C THR A 311 23.85 6.43 -7.48
N CYS A 312 23.64 6.11 -6.20
CA CYS A 312 22.33 5.83 -5.61
C CYS A 312 22.26 6.65 -4.32
N ALA A 313 21.64 7.82 -4.41
CA ALA A 313 21.47 8.72 -3.29
C ALA A 313 19.98 8.82 -2.92
N GLU A 314 19.62 8.31 -1.75
CA GLU A 314 18.33 8.55 -1.13
C GLU A 314 18.05 10.06 -1.13
N GLN A 315 16.85 10.47 -1.53
CA GLN A 315 16.43 11.87 -1.66
C GLN A 315 16.31 12.52 -0.27
N THR A 316 17.47 12.74 0.32
CA THR A 316 17.59 13.00 1.73
C THR A 316 17.10 14.39 2.03
N LEU A 317 16.13 14.46 2.94
CA LEU A 317 15.76 15.71 3.60
C LEU A 317 16.78 16.35 4.80
N LYS A 318 16.92 17.50 3.93
CA LYS A 318 17.72 18.76 3.70
C LYS A 318 16.79 19.96 3.48
N TYR A 319 16.94 21.03 4.29
CA TYR A 319 16.20 22.31 4.18
C TYR A 319 16.80 23.39 5.12
N GLY A 320 15.95 24.06 5.91
CA GLY A 320 16.33 24.77 7.12
C GLY A 320 17.03 26.10 6.88
N LYS A 321 16.57 26.92 5.89
CA LYS A 321 16.93 28.36 5.78
C LYS A 321 16.19 29.25 4.78
N ALA A 322 15.14 28.80 4.09
CA ALA A 322 14.22 29.77 3.50
C ALA A 322 13.57 30.58 4.63
N GLY A 323 13.53 31.92 4.52
CA GLY A 323 13.04 32.83 5.58
C GLY A 323 11.52 32.84 5.76
N ILE A 324 10.89 31.67 5.61
CA ILE A 324 9.44 31.46 5.67
C ILE A 324 9.05 31.37 7.15
N LYS A 325 8.10 32.23 7.56
CA LYS A 325 7.48 32.18 8.89
C LYS A 325 6.79 30.83 9.09
N SER A 326 6.90 30.25 10.29
CA SER A 326 6.16 29.04 10.63
C SER A 326 4.65 29.27 10.52
N LEU A 327 3.86 28.22 10.31
CA LEU A 327 2.39 28.33 10.28
C LEU A 327 1.85 29.03 11.54
N LYS A 328 2.44 28.76 12.71
CA LYS A 328 2.13 29.48 13.95
C LYS A 328 2.35 30.99 13.84
N GLU A 329 3.45 31.45 13.25
CA GLU A 329 3.74 32.88 13.06
C GLU A 329 2.93 33.54 11.93
N VAL A 330 2.43 32.76 10.97
CA VAL A 330 1.49 33.22 9.93
C VAL A 330 0.08 33.37 10.50
N TYR A 331 -0.36 32.40 11.32
CA TYR A 331 -1.73 32.33 11.83
C TYR A 331 -1.96 32.94 13.22
N ALA A 332 -0.91 33.32 13.96
CA ALA A 332 -1.00 34.02 15.24
C ALA A 332 -1.96 35.25 15.28
N PRO A 333 -2.16 36.04 14.20
CA PRO A 333 -3.13 37.14 14.21
C PRO A 333 -4.61 36.70 14.12
N TYR A 334 -4.87 35.41 13.88
CA TYR A 334 -6.23 34.86 13.65
C TYR A 334 -6.68 33.90 14.76
N PHE A 335 -5.77 33.45 15.63
CA PHE A 335 -6.05 32.54 16.74
C PHE A 335 -5.29 32.98 18.00
N ASP A 336 -6.00 33.54 18.98
CA ASP A 336 -5.43 33.95 20.28
C ASP A 336 -4.83 32.76 21.07
N PHE A 337 -5.35 31.56 20.82
CA PHE A 337 -4.82 30.29 21.29
C PHE A 337 -5.07 29.21 20.22
N GLY A 338 -4.14 28.28 20.07
CA GLY A 338 -4.33 27.08 19.26
C GLY A 338 -4.56 25.87 20.16
N THR A 339 -5.71 25.23 20.02
CA THR A 339 -5.93 23.87 20.52
C THR A 339 -5.83 22.89 19.36
N ALA A 340 -5.35 21.67 19.62
CA ALA A 340 -5.73 20.55 18.77
C ALA A 340 -7.17 20.19 19.12
N VAL A 341 -7.94 19.77 18.11
CA VAL A 341 -9.23 19.09 18.28
C VAL A 341 -9.20 17.82 17.44
N VAL A 342 -9.71 16.73 17.99
CA VAL A 342 -10.04 15.53 17.20
C VAL A 342 -11.40 15.71 16.53
N GLY A 343 -11.67 15.00 15.43
CA GLY A 343 -12.84 15.28 14.57
C GLY A 343 -14.19 15.27 15.30
N ASN A 344 -14.33 14.42 16.32
CA ASN A 344 -15.51 14.34 17.18
C ASN A 344 -15.71 15.56 18.11
N GLU A 345 -14.72 16.42 18.31
CA GLU A 345 -14.85 17.68 19.06
C GLU A 345 -15.33 18.85 18.18
N VAL A 346 -15.52 18.63 16.88
CA VAL A 346 -15.94 19.66 15.90
C VAL A 346 -17.43 19.55 15.53
N LEU A 347 -18.10 18.45 15.90
CA LEU A 347 -19.43 18.10 15.38
C LEU A 347 -20.64 18.61 16.21
N ASP A 348 -20.42 19.14 17.42
CA ASP A 348 -21.48 19.71 18.28
C ASP A 348 -21.64 21.23 18.07
N GLY A 349 -21.91 21.67 16.82
CA GLY A 349 -21.97 23.09 16.40
C GLY A 349 -23.28 23.54 15.75
#